data_AF-A0A136KHY0-F1
#
_entry.id   AF-A0A136KHY0-F1
#
_cell.length_a   1.000
_cell.length_b   1.000
_cell.length_c   1.000
_cell.angle_alpha   90.00
_cell.angle_beta   90.00
_cell.angle_gamma   90.00
#
_symmetry.space_group_name_H-M   'P 1'
#
loop_
_entity.id
_entity.type
_entity.pdbx_description
1 polymer ?
#
loop_
_entity_poly.entity_id
_entity_poly.type
_entity_poly.pdbx_seq_one_letter_code
_entity_poly.pdbx_strand_id
1 'polypeptide(L)'
;MALVAFYDDKTIGSRQVLAGWRLLYGENLSVVLPDTYTTDLFLSKILTPDEARMWAAIRQDSGDPKAFVDKVLVYYHKHRIDPMSKTIIFSDGLDTRSAIDLARYCQGKIKCLFGIGTSFTNNVGLKPLKIVIKIVQLMGSDGAWIPAVKESDDPAKSTGLASLKAAARA
;
A
#
# COMPACT_ATOMS: atom_id res chain seq x y z
N MET A 1 3.90 -6.80 -3.98
CA MET A 1 4.55 -6.37 -2.73
C MET A 1 5.69 -5.45 -3.14
N ALA A 2 5.57 -4.14 -2.90
CA ALA A 2 6.71 -3.23 -2.98
C ALA A 2 7.19 -3.04 -1.55
N LEU A 3 8.38 -3.55 -1.24
CA LEU A 3 9.04 -3.35 0.03
C LEU A 3 10.15 -2.33 -0.19
N VAL A 4 10.17 -1.26 0.59
CA VAL A 4 11.26 -0.29 0.59
C VAL A 4 12.19 -0.69 1.74
N ALA A 5 13.44 -1.01 1.41
CA ALA A 5 14.52 -1.09 2.38
C ALA A 5 14.72 0.29 3.02
N PHE A 6 14.98 0.36 4.32
CA PHE A 6 15.33 1.65 4.93
C PHE A 6 16.62 2.18 4.32
N TYR A 7 16.51 3.17 3.45
CA TYR A 7 17.58 4.14 3.25
C TYR A 7 17.28 5.32 4.17
N ASP A 8 18.30 6.08 4.59
CA ASP A 8 18.24 7.16 5.59
C ASP A 8 17.04 8.11 5.46
N ASP A 9 16.49 8.28 4.24
CA ASP A 9 15.22 8.97 3.99
C ASP A 9 14.19 8.05 3.29
N LYS A 10 13.12 7.72 4.02
CA LYS A 10 11.98 6.93 3.54
C LYS A 10 11.28 7.52 2.33
N THR A 11 11.26 8.84 2.23
CA THR A 11 10.62 9.57 1.13
C THR A 11 11.40 9.35 -0.14
N ILE A 12 12.72 9.53 -0.08
CA ILE A 12 13.63 9.32 -1.22
C ILE A 12 13.57 7.85 -1.66
N GLY A 13 13.73 6.91 -0.74
CA GLY A 13 13.67 5.48 -1.06
C GLY A 13 12.34 5.07 -1.70
N SER A 14 11.22 5.55 -1.18
CA SER A 14 9.90 5.25 -1.75
C SER A 14 9.74 5.82 -3.15
N ARG A 15 10.22 7.05 -3.41
CA ARG A 15 10.19 7.67 -4.74
C ARG A 15 11.06 6.92 -5.75
N GLN A 16 12.24 6.45 -5.33
CA GLN A 16 13.12 5.63 -6.18
C GLN A 16 12.43 4.31 -6.58
N VAL A 17 11.71 3.67 -5.66
CA VAL A 17 10.94 2.46 -5.96
C VAL A 17 9.82 2.76 -6.96
N LEU A 18 9.08 3.86 -6.80
CA LEU A 18 8.04 4.25 -7.76
C LEU A 18 8.63 4.50 -9.17
N ALA A 19 9.72 5.26 -9.25
CA ALA A 19 10.38 5.58 -10.52
C ALA A 19 10.95 4.31 -11.19
N GLY A 20 11.65 3.46 -10.44
CA GLY A 20 12.20 2.21 -10.94
C GLY A 20 11.13 1.23 -11.41
N TRP A 21 10.02 1.12 -10.67
CA TRP A 21 8.89 0.28 -11.08
C TRP A 21 8.28 0.74 -12.40
N ARG A 22 8.07 2.06 -12.54
CA ARG A 22 7.51 2.63 -13.77
C ARG A 22 8.45 2.49 -14.97
N LEU A 23 9.76 2.61 -14.75
CA LEU A 23 10.79 2.42 -15.77
C LEU A 23 10.77 0.99 -16.33
N LEU A 24 10.63 -0.01 -15.45
CA LEU A 24 10.67 -1.42 -15.84
C LEU A 24 9.36 -1.91 -16.44
N TYR A 25 8.21 -1.52 -15.87
CA TYR A 25 6.93 -2.16 -16.18
C TYR A 25 5.94 -1.27 -16.94
N GLY A 26 6.27 -0.01 -17.16
CA GLY A 26 5.44 0.85 -17.98
C GLY A 26 4.05 1.08 -17.36
N GLU A 27 3.03 1.13 -18.22
CA GLU A 27 1.63 1.28 -17.83
C GLU A 27 0.95 -0.05 -17.44
N ASN A 28 1.55 -1.18 -17.81
CA ASN A 28 0.94 -2.51 -17.64
C ASN A 28 0.76 -2.90 -16.17
N LEU A 29 1.68 -2.52 -15.29
CA LEU A 29 1.62 -2.78 -13.84
C LEU A 29 1.55 -1.48 -13.04
N SER A 30 0.67 -0.57 -13.48
CA SER A 30 0.51 0.78 -12.92
C SER A 30 -0.29 0.80 -11.62
N VAL A 31 0.25 0.17 -10.57
CA VAL A 31 -0.34 0.10 -9.23
C VAL A 31 0.65 0.51 -8.15
N VAL A 32 0.28 1.46 -7.30
CA VAL A 32 1.10 1.87 -6.14
C VAL A 32 0.59 1.29 -4.82
N LEU A 33 1.50 1.04 -3.88
CA LEU A 33 1.21 0.53 -2.54
C LEU A 33 1.61 1.59 -1.48
N PRO A 34 0.65 2.29 -0.85
CA PRO A 34 0.92 3.48 -0.04
C PRO A 34 1.25 3.18 1.42
N ASP A 35 0.89 2.00 1.94
CA ASP A 35 0.89 1.70 3.37
C ASP A 35 2.23 1.15 3.91
N THR A 36 3.31 1.20 3.14
CA THR A 36 4.63 0.73 3.61
C THR A 36 5.06 1.49 4.87
N TYR A 37 4.96 2.82 4.84
CA TYR A 37 5.28 3.69 5.97
C TYR A 37 4.05 4.37 6.58
N THR A 38 3.02 4.65 5.79
CA THR A 38 1.63 5.01 6.15
C THR A 38 1.03 5.66 4.90
N THR A 39 -0.26 5.48 4.68
CA THR A 39 -0.96 6.16 3.58
C THR A 39 -0.89 7.68 3.72
N ASP A 40 -0.90 8.20 4.96
CA ASP A 40 -0.82 9.65 5.19
C ASP A 40 0.54 10.23 4.78
N LEU A 41 1.65 9.58 5.14
CA LEU A 41 2.98 9.99 4.65
C LEU A 41 3.06 9.88 3.13
N PHE A 42 2.51 8.81 2.57
CA PHE A 42 2.54 8.58 1.13
C PHE A 42 1.83 9.67 0.34
N LEU A 43 0.58 9.98 0.69
CA LEU A 43 -0.22 11.00 0.01
C LEU A 43 0.28 12.42 0.30
N SER A 44 0.90 12.68 1.45
CA SER A 44 1.36 14.04 1.79
C SER A 44 2.77 14.38 1.28
N LYS A 45 3.68 13.41 1.19
CA LYS A 45 5.10 13.67 0.89
C LYS A 45 5.71 12.83 -0.22
N ILE A 46 5.20 11.63 -0.49
CA ILE A 46 5.84 10.70 -1.46
C ILE A 46 5.22 10.87 -2.85
N LEU A 47 3.89 10.73 -2.95
CA LEU A 47 3.17 10.78 -4.21
C LEU A 47 2.93 12.22 -4.66
N THR A 48 3.54 12.60 -5.77
CA THR A 48 3.28 13.89 -6.40
C THR A 48 1.98 13.87 -7.21
N PRO A 49 1.37 15.05 -7.46
CA PRO A 49 0.18 15.14 -8.31
C PRO A 49 0.39 14.59 -9.73
N ASP A 50 1.58 14.78 -10.31
CA ASP A 50 1.89 14.27 -11.66
C ASP A 50 2.02 12.75 -11.65
N GLU A 51 2.69 12.18 -10.66
CA GLU A 51 2.73 10.72 -10.47
C GLU A 51 1.33 10.16 -10.25
N ALA A 52 0.49 10.82 -9.43
CA ALA A 52 -0.88 10.41 -9.21
C ALA A 52 -1.72 10.40 -10.50
N ARG A 53 -1.44 11.30 -11.46
CA ARG A 53 -2.05 11.26 -12.80
C ARG A 53 -1.56 10.07 -13.63
N MET A 54 -0.29 9.71 -13.52
CA MET A 54 0.30 8.59 -14.26
C MET A 54 -0.11 7.21 -13.74
N TRP A 55 -0.27 7.04 -12.43
CA TRP A 55 -0.63 5.75 -11.84
C TRP A 55 -2.11 5.42 -12.06
N ALA A 56 -2.40 4.21 -12.54
CA ALA A 56 -3.77 3.79 -12.84
C ALA A 56 -4.54 3.36 -11.59
N ALA A 57 -3.85 2.75 -10.63
CA ALA A 57 -4.46 2.26 -9.40
C ALA A 57 -3.60 2.47 -8.15
N ILE A 58 -4.28 2.47 -7.01
CA ILE A 58 -3.70 2.47 -5.68
C ILE A 58 -4.25 1.27 -4.89
N ARG A 59 -3.38 0.54 -4.19
CA ARG A 59 -3.75 -0.67 -3.47
C ARG A 59 -3.91 -0.41 -1.97
N GLN A 60 -5.04 -0.83 -1.41
CA GLN A 60 -5.28 -0.86 0.03
C GLN A 60 -4.94 -2.27 0.57
N ASP A 61 -4.02 -2.31 1.53
CA ASP A 61 -3.46 -3.55 2.11
C ASP A 61 -3.38 -3.51 3.66
N SER A 62 -3.79 -2.40 4.29
CA SER A 62 -3.99 -2.28 5.74
C SER A 62 -4.90 -1.10 6.11
N GLY A 63 -5.36 -1.06 7.38
CA GLY A 63 -6.24 -0.01 7.89
C GLY A 63 -7.72 -0.18 7.50
N ASP A 64 -8.56 0.79 7.85
CA ASP A 64 -9.97 0.81 7.46
C ASP A 64 -10.13 1.12 5.96
N PRO A 65 -10.68 0.20 5.15
CA PRO A 65 -10.81 0.40 3.71
C PRO A 65 -11.76 1.56 3.33
N LYS A 66 -12.76 1.91 4.15
CA LYS A 66 -13.65 3.06 3.85
C LYS A 66 -12.95 4.39 4.12
N ALA A 67 -12.29 4.53 5.27
CA ALA A 67 -11.45 5.69 5.53
C ALA A 67 -10.34 5.85 4.48
N PHE A 68 -9.76 4.74 3.99
CA PHE A 68 -8.80 4.77 2.90
C PHE A 68 -9.39 5.36 1.61
N VAL A 69 -10.60 4.95 1.21
CA VAL A 69 -11.32 5.52 0.07
C VAL A 69 -11.47 7.03 0.24
N ASP A 70 -11.94 7.48 1.39
CA ASP A 70 -12.19 8.90 1.64
C ASP A 70 -10.88 9.72 1.56
N LYS A 71 -9.79 9.22 2.14
CA LYS A 71 -8.45 9.85 2.04
C LYS A 71 -7.99 9.99 0.59
N VAL A 72 -8.13 8.94 -0.21
CA VAL A 72 -7.72 8.93 -1.62
C VAL A 72 -8.58 9.90 -2.44
N LEU A 73 -9.90 9.93 -2.21
CA LEU A 73 -10.81 10.87 -2.87
C LEU A 73 -10.45 12.33 -2.55
N VAL A 74 -10.21 12.65 -1.27
CA VAL A 74 -9.77 13.99 -0.85
C VAL A 74 -8.49 14.40 -1.58
N TYR A 75 -7.51 13.50 -1.65
CA TYR A 75 -6.26 13.77 -2.37
C TYR A 75 -6.50 14.03 -3.87
N TYR A 76 -7.25 13.16 -4.56
CA TYR A 76 -7.52 13.33 -5.99
C TYR A 76 -8.30 14.61 -6.29
N HIS A 77 -9.34 14.92 -5.51
CA HIS A 77 -10.11 16.15 -5.68
C HIS A 77 -9.24 17.39 -5.44
N LYS A 78 -8.44 17.41 -4.37
CA LYS A 78 -7.49 18.49 -4.07
C LYS A 78 -6.55 18.77 -5.24
N HIS A 79 -6.13 17.74 -5.95
CA HIS A 79 -5.19 17.84 -7.08
C HIS A 79 -5.86 17.85 -8.46
N ARG A 80 -7.19 18.02 -8.54
CA ARG A 80 -7.96 18.05 -9.80
C ARG A 80 -7.68 16.81 -10.66
N ILE A 81 -7.68 15.64 -10.03
CA ILE A 81 -7.61 14.34 -10.68
C ILE A 81 -9.01 13.74 -10.62
N ASP A 82 -9.55 13.30 -11.75
CA ASP A 82 -10.83 12.60 -11.79
C ASP A 82 -10.69 11.23 -11.11
N PRO A 83 -11.35 10.98 -9.96
CA PRO A 83 -11.26 9.69 -9.29
C PRO A 83 -11.83 8.55 -10.12
N MET A 84 -12.76 8.80 -11.05
CA MET A 84 -13.32 7.77 -11.93
C MET A 84 -12.35 7.29 -13.01
N SER A 85 -11.26 8.04 -13.24
CA SER A 85 -10.10 7.59 -14.03
C SER A 85 -9.18 6.64 -13.25
N LYS A 86 -9.37 6.50 -11.94
CA LYS A 86 -8.52 5.74 -11.01
C LYS A 86 -9.24 4.52 -10.46
N THR A 87 -8.46 3.58 -9.95
CA THR A 87 -8.96 2.35 -9.32
C THR A 87 -8.33 2.14 -7.95
N ILE A 88 -9.15 1.77 -6.96
CA ILE A 88 -8.63 1.22 -5.70
C ILE A 88 -8.66 -0.31 -5.78
N ILE A 89 -7.55 -0.96 -5.44
CA ILE A 89 -7.47 -2.42 -5.30
C ILE A 89 -7.49 -2.74 -3.80
N PHE A 90 -8.58 -3.30 -3.30
CA PHE A 90 -8.67 -3.76 -1.92
C PHE A 90 -8.15 -5.19 -1.80
N SER A 91 -7.32 -5.45 -0.80
CA SER A 91 -6.69 -6.76 -0.65
C SER A 91 -6.47 -7.19 0.81
N ASP A 92 -6.93 -6.38 1.75
CA ASP A 92 -6.72 -6.64 3.16
C ASP A 92 -7.79 -7.58 3.75
N GLY A 93 -7.50 -8.88 3.75
CA GLY A 93 -8.27 -9.85 4.55
C GLY A 93 -9.77 -9.93 4.21
N LEU A 94 -10.11 -9.76 2.93
CA LEU A 94 -11.50 -9.69 2.48
C LEU A 94 -12.21 -11.05 2.43
N ASP A 95 -13.53 -10.97 2.49
CA ASP A 95 -14.49 -12.01 2.13
C ASP A 95 -15.52 -11.44 1.12
N THR A 96 -16.47 -12.27 0.67
CA THR A 96 -17.49 -11.83 -0.30
C THR A 96 -18.36 -10.70 0.23
N ARG A 97 -18.71 -10.69 1.52
CA ARG A 97 -19.62 -9.70 2.10
C ARG A 97 -18.96 -8.33 2.17
N SER A 98 -17.76 -8.30 2.74
CA SER A 98 -16.93 -7.08 2.81
C SER A 98 -16.60 -6.52 1.43
N ALA A 99 -16.34 -7.37 0.43
CA ALA A 99 -16.13 -6.93 -0.95
C ALA A 99 -17.38 -6.27 -1.55
N ILE A 100 -18.57 -6.85 -1.36
CA ILE A 100 -19.84 -6.26 -1.83
C ILE A 100 -20.12 -4.92 -1.15
N ASP A 101 -19.90 -4.84 0.17
CA ASP A 101 -20.13 -3.60 0.92
C ASP A 101 -19.17 -2.48 0.50
N LEU A 102 -17.93 -2.82 0.17
CA LEU A 102 -16.96 -1.88 -0.40
C LEU A 102 -17.31 -1.49 -1.84
N ALA A 103 -17.79 -2.43 -2.66
CA ALA A 103 -18.24 -2.12 -4.02
C ALA A 103 -19.38 -1.09 -4.00
N ARG A 104 -20.36 -1.27 -3.10
CA ARG A 104 -21.42 -0.28 -2.86
C ARG A 104 -20.87 1.05 -2.35
N TYR A 105 -19.89 1.02 -1.44
CA TYR A 105 -19.29 2.23 -0.90
C TYR A 105 -18.55 3.07 -1.96
N CYS A 106 -17.88 2.40 -2.90
CA CYS A 106 -17.15 3.02 -4.00
C CYS A 106 -18.03 3.46 -5.17
N GLN A 107 -19.28 2.98 -5.26
CA GLN A 107 -20.20 3.26 -6.36
C GLN A 107 -20.38 4.77 -6.57
N GLY A 108 -20.12 5.23 -7.79
CA GLY A 108 -20.21 6.66 -8.15
C GLY A 108 -19.09 7.54 -7.58
N LYS A 109 -18.13 6.97 -6.84
CA LYS A 109 -17.00 7.72 -6.25
C LYS A 109 -15.67 7.37 -6.91
N ILE A 110 -15.36 6.08 -7.06
CA ILE A 110 -14.09 5.59 -7.61
C ILE A 110 -14.26 4.13 -8.08
N LYS A 111 -13.50 3.68 -9.09
CA LYS A 111 -13.51 2.26 -9.50
C LYS A 111 -12.83 1.42 -8.41
N CYS A 112 -13.27 0.17 -8.27
CA CYS A 112 -12.67 -0.76 -7.31
C CYS A 112 -12.47 -2.16 -7.90
N LEU A 113 -11.44 -2.84 -7.40
CA LEU A 113 -11.12 -4.24 -7.62
C LEU A 113 -10.80 -4.91 -6.29
N PHE A 114 -10.93 -6.23 -6.22
CA PHE A 114 -10.79 -7.00 -4.99
C PHE A 114 -9.84 -8.18 -5.15
N GLY A 115 -8.79 -8.22 -4.33
CA GLY A 115 -7.94 -9.39 -4.15
C GLY A 115 -8.40 -10.18 -2.93
N ILE A 116 -9.11 -11.29 -3.16
CA ILE A 116 -9.62 -12.15 -2.09
C ILE A 116 -8.76 -13.41 -2.00
N GLY A 117 -8.08 -13.59 -0.86
CA GLY A 117 -7.17 -14.70 -0.61
C GLY A 117 -7.81 -15.82 0.21
N THR A 118 -7.45 -15.86 1.51
CA THR A 118 -7.81 -16.94 2.45
C THR A 118 -9.30 -17.31 2.44
N SER A 119 -10.21 -16.33 2.32
CA SER A 119 -11.65 -16.61 2.28
C SER A 119 -12.09 -17.51 1.11
N PHE A 120 -11.34 -17.51 0.00
CA PHE A 120 -11.63 -18.36 -1.17
C PHE A 120 -10.80 -19.63 -1.17
N THR A 121 -9.55 -19.57 -0.71
CA THR A 121 -8.61 -20.70 -0.84
C THR A 121 -8.52 -21.59 0.41
N ASN A 122 -8.98 -21.12 1.57
CA ASN A 122 -8.92 -21.85 2.83
C ASN A 122 -10.13 -21.52 3.74
N ASN A 123 -11.32 -21.89 3.26
CA ASN A 123 -12.59 -21.71 3.98
C ASN A 123 -13.37 -23.03 4.11
N VAL A 124 -12.69 -24.07 4.59
CA VAL A 124 -13.21 -25.45 4.69
C VAL A 124 -13.69 -25.82 6.09
N GLY A 125 -14.06 -24.83 6.92
CA GLY A 125 -14.49 -25.03 8.30
C GLY A 125 -13.34 -25.21 9.32
N LEU A 126 -12.09 -25.12 8.87
CA LEU A 126 -10.90 -25.13 9.73
C LEU A 126 -10.30 -23.73 9.83
N LYS A 127 -9.68 -23.42 10.97
CA LYS A 127 -9.00 -22.13 11.19
C LYS A 127 -7.71 -22.06 10.35
N PRO A 128 -7.58 -21.09 9.43
CA PRO A 128 -6.34 -20.92 8.66
C PRO A 128 -5.16 -20.55 9.56
N LEU A 129 -3.97 -21.05 9.20
CA LEU A 129 -2.73 -20.67 9.86
C LEU A 129 -2.39 -19.20 9.58
N LYS A 130 -2.02 -18.46 10.62
CA LYS A 130 -1.55 -17.07 10.51
C LYS A 130 -0.02 -17.05 10.42
N ILE A 131 0.52 -17.32 9.24
CA ILE A 131 1.97 -17.38 8.98
C ILE A 131 2.34 -16.29 7.97
N VAL A 132 3.50 -15.67 8.16
CA VAL A 132 4.06 -14.66 7.26
C VAL A 132 5.54 -14.93 7.00
N ILE A 133 6.01 -14.61 5.80
CA ILE A 133 7.43 -14.53 5.46
C ILE A 133 7.71 -13.09 5.04
N LYS A 134 8.72 -12.46 5.64
CA LYS A 134 9.05 -11.05 5.44
C LYS A 134 10.55 -10.89 5.25
N ILE A 135 10.94 -9.92 4.44
CA ILE A 135 12.33 -9.46 4.40
C ILE A 135 12.61 -8.73 5.71
N VAL A 136 13.70 -9.09 6.37
CA VAL A 136 14.11 -8.52 7.67
C VAL A 136 15.33 -7.60 7.54
N GLN A 137 16.15 -7.80 6.51
CA GLN A 137 17.31 -6.99 6.18
C GLN A 137 17.70 -7.19 4.71
N LEU A 138 18.44 -6.24 4.15
CA LEU A 138 19.07 -6.31 2.84
C LEU A 138 20.54 -5.92 2.94
N MET A 139 21.37 -6.45 2.05
CA MET A 139 22.78 -6.07 1.98
C MET A 139 22.93 -4.75 1.23
N GLY A 140 23.56 -3.75 1.86
CA GLY A 140 23.95 -2.49 1.24
C GLY A 140 25.09 -2.66 0.25
N SER A 141 25.29 -1.67 -0.61
CA SER A 141 26.40 -1.66 -1.58
C SER A 141 27.78 -1.59 -0.92
N ASP A 142 27.83 -1.14 0.33
CA ASP A 142 29.01 -1.08 1.19
C ASP A 142 29.26 -2.40 1.95
N GLY A 143 28.40 -3.41 1.76
CA GLY A 143 28.48 -4.69 2.46
C GLY A 143 27.91 -4.65 3.89
N ALA A 144 27.27 -3.56 4.31
CA ALA A 144 26.58 -3.49 5.59
C ALA A 144 25.16 -4.05 5.48
N TRP A 145 24.70 -4.75 6.52
CA TRP A 145 23.31 -5.19 6.59
C TRP A 145 22.40 -4.05 7.02
N ILE A 146 21.40 -3.77 6.19
CA ILE A 146 20.40 -2.72 6.39
C ILE A 146 19.08 -3.37 6.80
N PRO A 147 18.56 -3.08 8.01
CA PRO A 147 17.31 -3.66 8.47
C PRO A 147 16.08 -3.13 7.70
N ALA A 148 15.07 -3.98 7.52
CA ALA A 148 13.82 -3.62 6.85
C ALA A 148 12.68 -3.35 7.84
N VAL A 149 11.71 -2.52 7.44
CA VAL A 149 10.50 -2.23 8.22
C VAL A 149 9.26 -2.17 7.34
N LYS A 150 8.11 -2.36 7.99
CA LYS A 150 6.81 -1.91 7.54
C LYS A 150 6.12 -1.23 8.72
N GLU A 151 5.63 -0.01 8.56
CA GLU A 151 4.81 0.65 9.60
C GLU A 151 3.35 0.28 9.48
N SER A 152 2.79 0.24 8.26
CA SER A 152 1.38 -0.05 8.01
C SER A 152 0.42 1.05 8.52
N ASP A 153 -0.79 1.11 7.96
CA ASP A 153 -1.89 1.89 8.53
C ASP A 153 -2.61 1.14 9.68
N ASP A 154 -2.27 -0.13 9.89
CA ASP A 154 -2.69 -0.94 11.03
C ASP A 154 -1.48 -1.24 11.92
N PRO A 155 -1.39 -0.66 13.13
CA PRO A 155 -0.28 -0.89 14.05
C PRO A 155 -0.01 -2.38 14.36
N ALA A 156 -1.02 -3.24 14.31
CA ALA A 156 -0.88 -4.68 14.53
C ALA A 156 -0.15 -5.39 13.37
N LYS A 157 -0.05 -4.76 12.19
CA LYS A 157 0.64 -5.29 11.01
C LYS A 157 2.04 -4.70 10.80
N SER A 158 2.47 -3.80 11.69
CA SER A 158 3.83 -3.24 11.69
C SER A 158 4.88 -4.31 11.97
N THR A 159 6.01 -4.28 11.24
CA THR A 159 7.15 -5.19 11.42
C THR A 159 8.49 -4.49 11.26
N GLY A 160 9.54 -5.05 11.86
CA GLY A 160 10.89 -4.48 11.93
C GLY A 160 11.34 -4.25 13.37
N LEU A 161 12.63 -3.94 13.56
CA LEU A 161 13.22 -3.71 14.89
C LEU A 161 12.51 -2.55 15.61
N ALA A 162 12.29 -2.70 16.92
CA ALA A 162 11.59 -1.69 17.73
C ALA A 162 12.28 -0.32 17.70
N SER A 163 13.61 -0.30 17.72
CA SER A 163 14.43 0.92 17.63
C SER A 163 14.19 1.68 16.33
N LEU A 164 14.08 0.98 15.21
CA LEU A 164 13.83 1.59 13.90
C LEU A 164 12.39 2.06 13.74
N LYS A 165 11.43 1.35 14.32
CA LYS A 165 10.03 1.80 14.37
C LYS A 165 9.87 3.09 15.17
N ALA A 166 10.71 3.33 16.17
CA ALA A 166 10.71 4.59 16.92
C ALA A 166 11.34 5.74 16.11
N ALA A 167 12.50 5.50 15.50
CA ALA A 167 13.15 6.48 14.61
C ALA A 167 12.28 6.83 13.38
N ALA A 168 11.49 5.88 12.92
CA ALA A 168 10.55 6.05 11.83
C ALA A 168 9.38 7.01 12.14
N ARG A 169 8.98 7.12 13.41
CA ARG A 169 7.81 7.93 13.80
C ARG A 169 8.18 9.37 14.19
N ALA A 170 9.47 9.67 14.29
CA ALA A 170 10.01 11.01 14.52
C ALA A 170 10.12 11.80 13.20
#